data_AF-A0A2T2SHG3-F1
#
_entry.id   AF-A0A2T2SHG3-F1
#
_cell.length_a   1.000
_cell.length_b   1.000
_cell.length_c   1.000
_cell.angle_alpha   90.00
_cell.angle_beta   90.00
_cell.angle_gamma   90.00
#
_symmetry.space_group_name_H-M   'P 1'
#
loop_
_entity.id
_entity.type
_entity.pdbx_description
1 polymer ?
#
loop_
_entity_poly.entity_id
_entity_poly.type
_entity_poly.pdbx_seq_one_letter_code
_entity_poly.pdbx_strand_id
1 'polypeptide(L)'
;MSTSNPPWVVCKFGGTSVSSRARWDTIADVVRTHRAEGRRPFLVCSALQGVSDQLEALCRQLGADGHSDPRSTLATIRDRHRALAQELGVDADPVLADALERLEQWTDEIRDSDGPSPRQQAAVLASGELLSTRLGVAYLSTQGLPVQWLDAREFLRASDDPHVPPRRQYLQATCTSHSDPVLEAHLADAPDTVYLTQGFIASNALGETVLLGRGGSDTSAAHFAAKL
;
A
#
# COMPACT_ATOMS: atom_id res chain seq x y z
N MET A 1 27.90 -18.52 21.00
CA MET A 1 26.65 -19.03 20.42
C MET A 1 26.21 -18.04 19.37
N SER A 2 26.19 -18.44 18.10
CA SER A 2 25.76 -17.55 17.01
C SER A 2 24.26 -17.29 17.19
N THR A 3 23.90 -16.12 17.69
CA THR A 3 22.51 -15.66 17.74
C THR A 3 22.12 -15.23 16.33
N SER A 4 21.82 -16.20 15.46
CA SER A 4 21.23 -15.89 14.17
C SER A 4 19.88 -15.22 14.43
N ASN A 5 19.73 -13.96 14.00
CA ASN A 5 18.45 -13.26 14.08
C ASN A 5 17.37 -14.12 13.41
N PRO A 6 16.15 -14.23 13.99
CA PRO A 6 15.11 -15.05 13.39
C PRO A 6 14.81 -14.57 11.96
N PRO A 7 14.66 -15.49 10.99
CA PRO A 7 14.58 -15.12 9.58
C PRO A 7 13.27 -14.39 9.27
N TRP A 8 13.34 -13.43 8.36
CA TRP A 8 12.16 -12.78 7.80
C TRP A 8 11.37 -13.73 6.90
N VAL A 9 10.04 -13.57 6.91
CA VAL A 9 9.14 -14.20 5.94
C VAL A 9 8.22 -13.13 5.37
N VAL A 10 8.34 -12.86 4.07
CA VAL A 10 7.49 -11.89 3.37
C VAL A 10 6.20 -12.57 2.93
N CYS A 11 5.06 -12.08 3.42
CA CYS A 11 3.74 -12.60 3.10
C CYS A 11 2.96 -11.58 2.28
N LYS A 12 2.62 -11.93 1.03
CA LYS A 12 1.83 -11.07 0.14
C LYS A 12 0.35 -11.44 0.19
N PHE A 13 -0.51 -10.45 0.39
CA PHE A 13 -1.97 -10.60 0.34
C PHE A 13 -2.58 -9.73 -0.76
N GLY A 14 -3.27 -10.37 -1.70
CA GLY A 14 -3.97 -9.68 -2.79
C GLY A 14 -5.30 -9.05 -2.35
N GLY A 15 -5.94 -8.30 -3.23
CA GLY A 15 -7.15 -7.53 -2.88
C GLY A 15 -8.29 -8.38 -2.31
N THR A 16 -8.52 -9.58 -2.83
CA THR A 16 -9.52 -10.52 -2.28
C THR A 16 -9.20 -10.96 -0.85
N SER A 17 -7.93 -11.04 -0.49
CA SER A 17 -7.45 -11.44 0.83
C SER A 17 -7.52 -10.34 1.88
N VAL A 18 -7.78 -9.09 1.50
CA VAL A 18 -7.85 -7.95 2.43
C VAL A 18 -9.22 -7.28 2.47
N SER A 19 -10.22 -7.86 1.80
CA SER A 19 -11.53 -7.23 1.57
C SER A 19 -12.64 -7.59 2.57
N SER A 20 -12.36 -8.42 3.57
CA SER A 20 -13.34 -8.76 4.61
C SER A 20 -12.67 -9.18 5.91
N ARG A 21 -13.42 -9.16 7.01
CA ARG A 21 -12.92 -9.56 8.33
C ARG A 21 -12.45 -11.00 8.36
N ALA A 22 -13.23 -11.93 7.80
CA ALA A 22 -12.86 -13.35 7.78
C ALA A 22 -11.48 -13.58 7.11
N ARG A 23 -11.12 -12.74 6.13
CA ARG A 23 -9.80 -12.80 5.49
C ARG A 23 -8.71 -12.18 6.36
N TRP A 24 -9.00 -11.07 7.04
CA TRP A 24 -8.09 -10.49 8.02
C TRP A 24 -7.86 -11.39 9.24
N ASP A 25 -8.86 -12.17 9.67
CA ASP A 25 -8.70 -13.23 10.67
C ASP A 25 -7.68 -14.27 10.21
N THR A 26 -7.80 -14.70 8.95
CA THR A 26 -6.84 -15.61 8.34
C THR A 26 -5.43 -15.01 8.30
N ILE A 27 -5.28 -13.71 7.98
CA ILE A 27 -3.99 -13.02 8.01
C ILE A 27 -3.41 -13.01 9.43
N ALA A 28 -4.23 -12.74 10.45
CA ALA A 28 -3.79 -12.77 11.84
C ALA A 28 -3.28 -14.16 12.25
N ASP A 29 -3.94 -15.22 11.80
CA ASP A 29 -3.51 -16.61 12.07
C ASP A 29 -2.22 -16.98 11.34
N VAL A 30 -2.02 -16.51 10.10
CA VAL A 30 -0.75 -16.66 9.37
C VAL A 30 0.39 -15.97 10.13
N VAL A 31 0.16 -14.74 10.63
CA VAL A 31 1.13 -14.02 11.45
C VAL A 31 1.47 -14.80 12.72
N ARG A 32 0.47 -15.27 13.46
CA ARG A 32 0.67 -16.05 14.69
C ARG A 32 1.46 -17.33 14.43
N THR A 33 1.12 -18.03 13.35
CA THR A 33 1.80 -19.28 12.94
C THR A 33 3.28 -19.04 12.70
N HIS A 34 3.63 -18.06 11.87
CA HIS A 34 5.03 -17.76 11.60
C HIS A 34 5.81 -17.27 12.83
N ARG A 35 5.18 -16.48 13.70
CA ARG A 35 5.82 -16.08 14.98
C ARG A 35 6.06 -17.27 15.90
N ALA A 36 5.12 -18.21 16.00
CA ALA A 36 5.28 -19.43 16.78
C ALA A 36 6.39 -20.34 16.21
N GLU A 37 6.64 -20.29 14.91
CA GLU A 37 7.76 -20.96 14.24
C GLU A 37 9.10 -20.22 14.39
N GLY A 38 9.15 -19.11 15.15
CA GLY A 38 10.35 -18.31 15.33
C GLY A 38 10.77 -17.51 14.09
N ARG A 39 9.81 -17.18 13.21
CA ARG A 39 10.03 -16.31 12.04
C ARG A 39 9.49 -14.90 12.31
N ARG A 40 9.97 -13.93 11.52
CA ARG A 40 9.54 -12.52 11.57
C ARG A 40 8.65 -12.21 10.35
N PRO A 41 7.32 -12.13 10.49
CA PRO A 41 6.43 -11.85 9.37
C PRO A 41 6.56 -10.39 8.90
N PHE A 42 6.67 -10.21 7.59
CA PHE A 42 6.65 -8.91 6.92
C PHE A 42 5.53 -8.94 5.87
N LEU A 43 4.48 -8.15 6.07
CA LEU A 43 3.25 -8.25 5.30
C LEU A 43 3.22 -7.20 4.19
N VAL A 44 2.92 -7.63 2.98
CA VAL A 44 2.72 -6.75 1.81
C VAL A 44 1.29 -6.93 1.32
N CYS A 45 0.47 -5.90 1.49
CA CYS A 45 -0.96 -5.99 1.21
C CYS A 45 -1.36 -5.08 0.05
N SER A 46 -2.20 -5.60 -0.84
CA SER A 46 -2.84 -4.83 -1.93
C SER A 46 -3.95 -3.88 -1.44
N ALA A 47 -4.45 -3.03 -2.34
CA ALA A 47 -5.75 -2.37 -2.20
C ALA A 47 -6.91 -3.39 -2.11
N LEU A 48 -8.06 -2.97 -1.57
CA LEU A 48 -9.27 -3.82 -1.54
C LEU A 48 -9.69 -4.22 -2.97
N GLN A 49 -10.33 -5.38 -3.12
CA GLN A 49 -10.74 -5.93 -4.41
C GLN A 49 -11.55 -4.89 -5.21
N GLY A 50 -11.12 -4.58 -6.45
CA GLY A 50 -11.81 -3.62 -7.31
C GLY A 50 -11.66 -2.14 -6.93
N VAL A 51 -10.99 -1.79 -5.82
CA VAL A 51 -10.70 -0.38 -5.50
C VAL A 51 -9.70 0.22 -6.49
N SER A 52 -8.71 -0.54 -6.94
CA SER A 52 -7.78 -0.09 -7.99
C SER A 52 -8.52 0.27 -9.28
N ASP A 53 -9.46 -0.56 -9.71
CA ASP A 53 -10.29 -0.30 -10.91
C ASP A 53 -11.17 0.95 -10.72
N GLN A 54 -11.69 1.18 -9.50
CA GLN A 54 -12.44 2.39 -9.17
C GLN A 54 -11.57 3.64 -9.19
N LEU A 55 -10.32 3.57 -8.70
CA LEU A 55 -9.37 4.68 -8.75
C LEU A 55 -8.91 4.95 -10.20
N GLU A 56 -8.78 3.93 -11.03
CA GLU A 56 -8.54 4.09 -12.47
C GLU A 56 -9.74 4.76 -13.16
N ALA A 57 -10.96 4.35 -12.82
CA ALA A 57 -12.17 4.99 -13.30
C ALA A 57 -12.24 6.47 -12.85
N LEU A 58 -11.91 6.75 -11.59
CA LEU A 58 -11.82 8.10 -11.05
C LEU A 58 -10.83 8.97 -11.84
N CYS A 59 -9.64 8.45 -12.15
CA CYS A 59 -8.67 9.17 -12.99
C CYS A 59 -9.23 9.48 -14.39
N ARG A 60 -9.96 8.55 -15.00
CA ARG A 60 -10.62 8.78 -16.31
C ARG A 60 -11.72 9.83 -16.23
N GLN A 61 -12.51 9.83 -15.14
CA GLN A 61 -13.57 10.80 -14.88
C GLN A 61 -13.05 12.21 -14.68
N LEU A 62 -11.84 12.35 -14.15
CA LEU A 62 -11.16 13.62 -13.95
C LEU A 62 -10.43 14.13 -15.20
N GLY A 63 -10.39 13.35 -16.29
CA GLY A 63 -9.81 13.78 -17.57
C GLY A 63 -10.73 14.71 -18.37
N ALA A 64 -10.17 15.36 -19.40
CA ALA A 64 -10.90 16.32 -20.26
C ALA A 64 -12.20 15.77 -20.88
N ASP A 65 -12.27 14.46 -21.14
CA ASP A 65 -13.45 13.78 -21.70
C ASP A 65 -14.36 13.14 -20.61
N GLY A 66 -14.19 13.53 -19.35
CA GLY A 66 -14.94 13.00 -18.22
C GLY A 66 -16.39 13.50 -18.19
N HIS A 67 -17.35 12.66 -18.59
CA HIS A 67 -18.78 13.01 -18.61
C HIS A 67 -19.54 12.61 -17.32
N SER A 68 -18.85 12.03 -16.32
CA SER A 68 -19.49 11.49 -15.11
C SER A 68 -18.90 12.10 -13.84
N ASP A 69 -19.73 12.22 -12.79
CA ASP A 69 -19.38 12.90 -11.56
C ASP A 69 -18.37 12.09 -10.72
N PRO A 70 -17.10 12.57 -10.58
CA PRO A 70 -16.07 11.87 -9.80
C PRO A 70 -16.43 11.74 -8.31
N ARG A 71 -17.32 12.60 -7.78
CA ARG A 71 -17.76 12.54 -6.38
C ARG A 71 -18.47 11.24 -6.05
N SER A 72 -19.18 10.65 -7.01
CA SER A 72 -19.88 9.36 -6.81
C SER A 72 -18.90 8.19 -6.63
N THR A 73 -17.85 8.15 -7.45
CA THR A 73 -16.78 7.15 -7.36
C THR A 73 -15.99 7.31 -6.06
N LEU A 74 -15.66 8.56 -5.70
CA LEU A 74 -14.98 8.89 -4.45
C LEU A 74 -15.80 8.49 -3.22
N ALA A 75 -17.10 8.81 -3.19
CA ALA A 75 -18.01 8.37 -2.14
C ALA A 75 -18.06 6.84 -2.03
N THR A 76 -18.12 6.14 -3.17
CA THR A 76 -18.11 4.67 -3.18
C THR A 76 -16.82 4.12 -2.57
N ILE A 77 -15.65 4.65 -2.95
CA ILE A 77 -14.36 4.22 -2.38
C ILE A 77 -14.36 4.44 -0.87
N ARG A 78 -14.78 5.62 -0.41
CA ARG A 78 -14.87 5.96 1.00
C ARG A 78 -15.79 5.03 1.78
N ASP A 79 -16.99 4.79 1.26
CA ASP A 79 -18.01 3.97 1.92
C ASP A 79 -17.56 2.51 2.02
N ARG A 80 -16.86 1.99 1.01
CA ARG A 80 -16.27 0.64 1.05
C ARG A 80 -15.23 0.49 2.16
N HIS A 81 -14.35 1.47 2.34
CA HIS A 81 -13.34 1.42 3.41
C HIS A 81 -13.97 1.60 4.80
N ARG A 82 -14.98 2.47 4.94
CA ARG A 82 -15.74 2.60 6.19
C ARG A 82 -16.54 1.35 6.53
N ALA A 83 -17.15 0.71 5.54
CA ALA A 83 -17.85 -0.56 5.74
C ALA A 83 -16.89 -1.66 6.22
N LEU A 84 -15.69 -1.75 5.62
CA LEU A 84 -14.67 -2.68 6.10
C LEU A 84 -14.20 -2.33 7.52
N ALA A 85 -13.96 -1.05 7.82
CA ALA A 85 -13.60 -0.61 9.17
C ALA A 85 -14.64 -1.05 10.21
N GLN A 86 -15.93 -0.85 9.90
CA GLN A 86 -17.04 -1.30 10.73
C GLN A 86 -17.05 -2.83 10.91
N GLU A 87 -16.87 -3.59 9.82
CA GLU A 87 -16.81 -5.05 9.86
C GLU A 87 -15.68 -5.53 10.78
N LEU A 88 -14.50 -4.92 10.66
CA LEU A 88 -13.30 -5.17 11.46
C LEU A 88 -13.44 -4.71 12.92
N GLY A 89 -14.45 -3.89 13.23
CA GLY A 89 -14.63 -3.31 14.57
C GLY A 89 -13.58 -2.26 14.94
N VAL A 90 -13.06 -1.54 13.94
CA VAL A 90 -12.10 -0.44 14.13
C VAL A 90 -12.77 0.91 13.87
N ASP A 91 -12.36 1.93 14.60
CA ASP A 91 -12.82 3.30 14.36
C ASP A 91 -12.24 3.81 13.03
N ALA A 92 -13.11 4.12 12.08
CA ALA A 92 -12.73 4.48 10.73
C ALA A 92 -12.06 5.85 10.65
N ASP A 93 -12.54 6.82 11.43
CA ASP A 93 -12.13 8.21 11.28
C ASP A 93 -10.64 8.45 11.59
N PRO A 94 -10.09 8.05 12.76
CA PRO A 94 -8.66 8.25 13.03
C PRO A 94 -7.74 7.42 12.12
N VAL A 95 -8.26 6.35 11.51
CA VAL A 95 -7.48 5.46 10.64
C VAL A 95 -7.46 5.95 9.19
N LEU A 96 -8.58 6.50 8.70
CA LEU A 96 -8.80 6.80 7.29
C LEU A 96 -8.80 8.29 6.96
N ALA A 97 -9.09 9.19 7.90
CA ALA A 97 -9.36 10.61 7.63
C ALA A 97 -8.28 11.24 6.74
N ASP A 98 -7.02 11.24 7.19
CA ASP A 98 -5.92 11.87 6.44
C ASP A 98 -5.72 11.28 5.03
N ALA A 99 -5.90 9.97 4.87
CA ALA A 99 -5.72 9.32 3.58
C ALA A 99 -6.87 9.62 2.61
N LEU A 100 -8.10 9.69 3.13
CA LEU A 100 -9.27 10.09 2.35
C LEU A 100 -9.21 11.57 1.99
N GLU A 101 -8.84 12.44 2.92
CA GLU A 101 -8.64 13.86 2.67
C GLU A 101 -7.56 14.06 1.60
N ARG A 102 -6.45 13.32 1.68
CA ARG A 102 -5.40 13.41 0.66
C ARG A 102 -5.87 12.95 -0.72
N LEU A 103 -6.70 11.91 -0.80
CA LEU A 103 -7.32 11.48 -2.05
C LEU A 103 -8.25 12.57 -2.59
N GLU A 104 -9.08 13.18 -1.73
CA GLU A 104 -9.98 14.29 -2.07
C GLU A 104 -9.19 15.49 -2.62
N GLN A 105 -8.11 15.90 -1.96
CA GLN A 105 -7.21 16.96 -2.42
C GLN A 105 -6.64 16.66 -3.82
N TRP A 106 -6.18 15.43 -4.09
CA TRP A 106 -5.75 15.07 -5.43
C TRP A 106 -6.86 15.21 -6.46
N THR A 107 -8.08 14.78 -6.13
CA THR A 107 -9.21 14.93 -7.07
C THR A 107 -9.55 16.39 -7.36
N ASP A 108 -9.45 17.26 -6.37
CA ASP A 108 -9.70 18.69 -6.52
C ASP A 108 -8.61 19.35 -7.37
N GLU A 109 -7.32 19.06 -7.08
CA GLU A 109 -6.19 19.55 -7.86
C GLU A 109 -6.26 19.14 -9.35
N ILE A 110 -6.72 17.92 -9.64
CA ILE A 110 -6.83 17.43 -11.02
C ILE A 110 -8.02 18.09 -11.73
N ARG A 111 -9.15 18.30 -11.04
CA ARG A 111 -10.37 18.86 -11.66
C ARG A 111 -10.15 20.26 -12.24
N ASP A 112 -9.21 21.01 -11.68
CA ASP A 112 -8.85 22.35 -12.14
C ASP A 112 -7.81 22.34 -13.28
N SER A 113 -7.55 21.19 -13.90
CA SER A 113 -6.53 20.97 -14.95
C SER A 113 -7.09 20.20 -16.16
N ASP A 114 -6.31 20.10 -17.26
CA ASP A 114 -6.68 19.36 -18.48
C ASP A 114 -6.67 17.82 -18.33
N GLY A 115 -6.78 17.33 -17.10
CA GLY A 115 -6.73 15.92 -16.71
C GLY A 115 -5.47 15.54 -15.95
N PRO A 116 -5.42 14.32 -15.37
CA PRO A 116 -4.36 13.94 -14.45
C PRO A 116 -3.01 13.78 -15.16
N SER A 117 -2.00 14.49 -14.68
CA SER A 117 -0.61 14.18 -14.99
C SER A 117 -0.25 12.75 -14.52
N PRO A 118 0.79 12.09 -15.07
CA PRO A 118 1.22 10.77 -14.61
C PRO A 118 1.52 10.70 -13.10
N ARG A 119 2.05 11.79 -12.54
CA ARG A 119 2.31 11.94 -11.10
C ARG A 119 1.02 11.90 -10.28
N GLN A 120 0.03 12.72 -10.68
CA GLN A 120 -1.27 12.75 -10.02
C GLN A 120 -2.00 11.41 -10.14
N GLN A 121 -1.95 10.79 -11.33
CA GLN A 121 -2.50 9.46 -11.54
C GLN A 121 -1.85 8.42 -10.62
N ALA A 122 -0.52 8.44 -10.48
CA ALA A 122 0.18 7.55 -9.55
C ALA A 122 -0.28 7.75 -8.10
N ALA A 123 -0.41 8.99 -7.66
CA ALA A 123 -0.84 9.31 -6.29
C ALA A 123 -2.30 8.89 -6.01
N VAL A 124 -3.21 9.11 -6.96
CA VAL A 124 -4.61 8.65 -6.85
C VAL A 124 -4.66 7.12 -6.76
N LEU A 125 -3.99 6.41 -7.67
CA LEU A 125 -4.00 4.94 -7.70
C LEU A 125 -3.37 4.32 -6.43
N ALA A 126 -2.31 4.92 -5.90
CA ALA A 126 -1.66 4.49 -4.66
C ALA A 126 -2.57 4.57 -3.43
N SER A 127 -3.60 5.43 -3.45
CA SER A 127 -4.49 5.65 -2.31
C SER A 127 -5.20 4.36 -1.88
N GLY A 128 -5.48 3.45 -2.81
CA GLY A 128 -6.12 2.17 -2.49
C GLY A 128 -5.28 1.29 -1.55
N GLU A 129 -3.95 1.24 -1.79
CA GLU A 129 -3.00 0.49 -0.98
C GLU A 129 -2.78 1.16 0.39
N LEU A 130 -2.72 2.49 0.41
CA LEU A 130 -2.56 3.28 1.64
C LEU A 130 -3.77 3.10 2.57
N LEU A 131 -5.00 3.16 2.03
CA LEU A 131 -6.23 2.99 2.81
C LEU A 131 -6.36 1.56 3.36
N SER A 132 -6.12 0.52 2.54
CA SER A 132 -6.28 -0.87 2.99
C SER A 132 -5.26 -1.26 4.07
N THR A 133 -4.01 -0.81 3.93
CA THR A 133 -2.94 -1.14 4.87
C THR A 133 -3.11 -0.47 6.23
N ARG A 134 -3.64 0.76 6.27
CA ARG A 134 -3.99 1.44 7.53
C ARG A 134 -5.06 0.68 8.32
N LEU A 135 -6.12 0.21 7.65
CA LEU A 135 -7.14 -0.65 8.27
C LEU A 135 -6.55 -1.97 8.76
N GLY A 136 -5.66 -2.57 7.97
CA GLY A 136 -4.96 -3.79 8.35
C GLY A 136 -4.16 -3.65 9.64
N VAL A 137 -3.38 -2.57 9.77
CA VAL A 137 -2.60 -2.29 10.99
C VAL A 137 -3.51 -2.05 12.19
N ALA A 138 -4.55 -1.22 12.03
CA ALA A 138 -5.51 -0.97 13.11
C ALA A 138 -6.15 -2.29 13.57
N TYR A 139 -6.62 -3.12 12.64
CA TYR A 139 -7.24 -4.39 12.95
C TYR A 139 -6.30 -5.35 13.65
N LEU A 140 -5.13 -5.65 13.06
CA LEU A 140 -4.18 -6.59 13.63
C LEU A 140 -3.68 -6.15 15.02
N SER A 141 -3.62 -4.84 15.28
CA SER A 141 -3.35 -4.30 16.61
C SER A 141 -4.43 -4.68 17.63
N THR A 142 -5.72 -4.57 17.26
CA THR A 142 -6.83 -5.03 18.14
C THR A 142 -6.79 -6.53 18.42
N GLN A 143 -6.14 -7.30 17.54
CA GLN A 143 -5.92 -8.74 17.71
C GLN A 143 -4.72 -9.08 18.61
N GLY A 144 -4.11 -8.08 19.26
CA GLY A 144 -2.98 -8.23 20.17
C GLY A 144 -1.64 -8.48 19.48
N LEU A 145 -1.54 -8.23 18.17
CA LEU A 145 -0.29 -8.38 17.42
C LEU A 145 0.53 -7.07 17.49
N PRO A 146 1.86 -7.14 17.70
CA PRO A 146 2.73 -5.97 17.72
C PRO A 146 3.00 -5.51 16.28
N VAL A 147 1.98 -4.96 15.61
CA VAL A 147 2.08 -4.56 14.21
C VAL A 147 2.43 -3.07 14.08
N GLN A 148 3.32 -2.76 13.14
CA GLN A 148 3.63 -1.38 12.76
C GLN A 148 3.40 -1.17 11.26
N TRP A 149 2.90 0.01 10.93
CA TRP A 149 2.75 0.45 9.54
C TRP A 149 4.09 0.94 9.02
N LEU A 150 4.50 0.45 7.85
CA LEU A 150 5.72 0.89 7.16
C LEU A 150 5.33 1.39 5.76
N ASP A 151 5.67 2.63 5.43
CA ASP A 151 5.36 3.19 4.12
C ASP A 151 6.33 2.61 3.07
N ALA A 152 5.79 1.90 2.07
CA ALA A 152 6.61 1.29 1.04
C ALA A 152 7.45 2.31 0.27
N ARG A 153 6.99 3.55 0.18
CA ARG A 153 7.65 4.63 -0.56
C ARG A 153 8.94 5.10 0.13
N GLU A 154 9.13 4.81 1.41
CA GLU A 154 10.36 5.14 2.12
C GLU A 154 11.52 4.20 1.77
N PHE A 155 11.20 2.94 1.46
CA PHE A 155 12.18 1.86 1.30
C PHE A 155 12.21 1.25 -0.11
N LEU A 156 11.17 1.41 -0.91
CA LEU A 156 11.16 1.08 -2.33
C LEU A 156 11.42 2.35 -3.14
N ARG A 157 12.62 2.42 -3.72
CA ARG A 157 13.09 3.52 -4.59
C ARG A 157 13.08 3.06 -6.03
N ALA A 158 12.39 3.78 -6.89
CA ALA A 158 12.42 3.56 -8.32
C ALA A 158 13.75 4.00 -8.92
N SER A 159 14.25 3.22 -9.85
CA SER A 159 15.40 3.55 -10.70
C SER A 159 15.06 4.76 -11.57
N ASP A 160 15.99 5.71 -11.64
CA ASP A 160 15.90 6.86 -12.53
C ASP A 160 16.57 6.53 -13.87
N ASP A 161 15.78 6.47 -14.94
CA ASP A 161 16.26 6.26 -16.30
C ASP A 161 15.72 7.39 -17.20
N PRO A 162 16.59 8.31 -17.65
CA PRO A 162 16.17 9.46 -18.46
C PRO A 162 15.69 9.08 -19.87
N HIS A 163 15.93 7.85 -20.32
CA HIS A 163 15.44 7.34 -21.61
C HIS A 163 14.02 6.78 -21.52
N VAL A 164 13.48 6.60 -20.31
CA VAL A 164 12.12 6.12 -20.10
C VAL A 164 11.16 7.31 -20.12
N PRO A 165 10.07 7.28 -20.92
CA PRO A 165 9.10 8.37 -20.95
C PRO A 165 8.46 8.63 -19.58
N PRO A 166 8.14 9.89 -19.22
CA PRO A 166 7.61 10.24 -17.89
C PRO A 166 6.43 9.38 -17.45
N ARG A 167 5.47 9.12 -18.35
CA ARG A 167 4.32 8.26 -18.05
C ARG A 167 4.73 6.88 -17.54
N ARG A 168 5.78 6.28 -18.12
CA ARG A 168 6.27 4.96 -17.72
C ARG A 168 7.09 5.05 -16.43
N GLN A 169 7.86 6.13 -16.23
CA GLN A 169 8.57 6.39 -14.97
C GLN A 169 7.60 6.46 -13.76
N TYR A 170 6.41 7.02 -13.94
CA TYR A 170 5.42 7.12 -12.85
C TYR A 170 4.50 5.91 -12.70
N LEU A 171 4.08 5.27 -13.80
CA LEU A 171 3.02 4.26 -13.76
C LEU A 171 3.52 2.81 -13.89
N GLN A 172 4.78 2.63 -14.27
CA GLN A 172 5.42 1.32 -14.50
C GLN A 172 6.92 1.39 -14.14
N ALA A 173 7.20 2.00 -13.00
CA ALA A 173 8.55 2.14 -12.47
C ALA A 173 9.16 0.78 -12.15
N THR A 174 10.48 0.73 -12.10
CA THR A 174 11.23 -0.44 -11.65
C THR A 174 12.06 -0.05 -10.45
N CYS A 175 12.19 -0.93 -9.46
CA CYS A 175 13.05 -0.70 -8.31
C CYS A 175 14.30 -1.57 -8.39
N THR A 176 15.37 -1.13 -7.74
CA THR A 176 16.54 -1.98 -7.50
C THR A 176 16.28 -2.94 -6.34
N SER A 177 16.66 -4.21 -6.51
CA SER A 177 16.61 -5.24 -5.47
C SER A 177 18.01 -5.52 -4.95
N HIS A 178 18.35 -5.00 -3.78
CA HIS A 178 19.56 -5.34 -3.03
C HIS A 178 19.27 -5.19 -1.54
N SER A 179 20.06 -5.86 -0.70
CA SER A 179 19.99 -5.71 0.76
C SER A 179 20.08 -4.23 1.13
N ASP A 180 19.23 -3.79 2.05
CA ASP A 180 19.10 -2.38 2.40
C ASP A 180 19.43 -2.17 3.88
N PRO A 181 20.67 -1.75 4.20
CA PRO A 181 21.09 -1.59 5.59
C PRO A 181 20.25 -0.58 6.38
N VAL A 182 19.62 0.38 5.71
CA VAL A 182 18.75 1.36 6.36
C VAL A 182 17.44 0.70 6.79
N LEU A 183 16.86 -0.13 5.91
CA LEU A 183 15.71 -0.95 6.29
C LEU A 183 16.09 -1.93 7.40
N GLU A 184 17.15 -2.69 7.25
CA GLU A 184 17.59 -3.67 8.26
C GLU A 184 17.80 -3.04 9.64
N ALA A 185 18.44 -1.87 9.69
CA ALA A 185 18.65 -1.11 10.93
C ALA A 185 17.31 -0.62 11.52
N HIS A 186 16.44 -0.03 10.70
CA HIS A 186 15.11 0.41 11.14
C HIS A 186 14.31 -0.74 11.76
N LEU A 187 14.36 -1.92 11.17
CA LEU A 187 13.64 -3.09 11.66
C LEU A 187 14.33 -3.79 12.85
N ALA A 188 15.60 -3.48 13.12
CA ALA A 188 16.35 -4.05 14.24
C ALA A 188 15.96 -3.44 15.60
N ASP A 189 15.48 -2.19 15.61
CA ASP A 189 15.08 -1.47 16.82
C ASP A 189 13.85 -2.10 17.51
N ALA A 190 13.05 -2.86 16.76
CA ALA A 190 11.87 -3.55 17.28
C ALA A 190 11.81 -5.01 16.75
N PRO A 191 12.58 -5.93 17.35
CA PRO A 191 12.79 -7.28 16.82
C PRO A 191 11.51 -8.13 16.79
N ASP A 192 10.58 -7.89 17.71
CA ASP A 192 9.31 -8.61 17.85
C ASP A 192 8.16 -8.04 17.00
N THR A 193 8.39 -6.91 16.32
CA THR A 193 7.39 -6.21 15.52
C THR A 193 7.09 -6.93 14.21
N VAL A 194 5.81 -6.98 13.86
CA VAL A 194 5.32 -7.35 12.53
C VAL A 194 5.16 -6.08 11.72
N TYR A 195 5.78 -6.01 10.55
CA TYR A 195 5.63 -4.84 9.68
C TYR A 195 4.59 -5.12 8.62
N LEU A 196 3.69 -4.17 8.39
CA LEU A 196 2.70 -4.21 7.32
C LEU A 196 2.91 -3.00 6.42
N THR A 197 3.13 -3.28 5.15
CA THR A 197 3.40 -2.28 4.12
C THR A 197 2.51 -2.47 2.89
N GLN A 198 2.56 -1.50 1.99
CA GLN A 198 1.82 -1.47 0.74
C GLN A 198 2.52 -2.31 -0.32
N GLY A 199 1.72 -2.93 -1.19
CA GLY A 199 2.20 -3.37 -2.49
C GLY A 199 2.15 -2.22 -3.49
N PHE A 200 2.58 -2.51 -4.74
CA PHE A 200 2.31 -1.70 -5.94
C PHE A 200 2.96 -0.31 -6.01
N ILE A 201 3.34 0.28 -4.89
CA ILE A 201 3.79 1.67 -4.79
C ILE A 201 5.27 1.76 -4.36
N ALA A 202 5.93 2.81 -4.80
CA ALA A 202 7.31 3.16 -4.47
C ALA A 202 7.48 4.70 -4.55
N SER A 203 8.68 5.22 -4.27
CA SER A 203 9.03 6.62 -4.55
C SER A 203 10.10 6.77 -5.62
N ASN A 204 10.07 7.87 -6.37
CA ASN A 204 11.20 8.29 -7.20
C ASN A 204 12.24 9.09 -6.38
N ALA A 205 13.30 9.58 -7.04
CA ALA A 205 14.35 10.38 -6.40
C ALA A 205 13.86 11.74 -5.84
N LEU A 206 12.71 12.23 -6.30
CA LEU A 206 12.05 13.45 -5.79
C LEU A 206 11.14 13.17 -4.59
N GLY A 207 11.02 11.91 -4.15
CA GLY A 207 10.11 11.51 -3.09
C GLY A 207 8.64 11.40 -3.52
N GLU A 208 8.37 11.47 -4.83
CA GLU A 208 7.02 11.39 -5.36
C GLU A 208 6.59 9.94 -5.56
N THR A 209 5.29 9.67 -5.37
CA THR A 209 4.72 8.34 -5.56
C THR A 209 4.84 7.89 -7.01
N VAL A 210 5.34 6.66 -7.20
CA VAL A 210 5.31 5.93 -8.46
C VAL A 210 4.71 4.55 -8.27
N LEU A 211 4.24 3.94 -9.35
CA LEU A 211 3.62 2.62 -9.38
C LEU A 211 4.53 1.62 -10.08
N LEU A 212 4.53 0.38 -9.61
CA LEU A 212 5.33 -0.72 -10.15
C LEU A 212 4.65 -1.46 -11.32
N GLY A 213 3.52 -0.93 -11.81
CA GLY A 213 2.77 -1.51 -12.93
C GLY A 213 2.01 -2.80 -12.57
N ARG A 214 1.69 -3.59 -13.61
CA ARG A 214 0.88 -4.81 -13.46
C ARG A 214 1.61 -5.84 -12.59
N GLY A 215 0.90 -6.40 -11.61
CA GLY A 215 1.50 -7.33 -10.65
C GLY A 215 2.36 -6.64 -9.60
N GLY A 216 2.31 -5.31 -9.51
CA GLY A 216 3.20 -4.52 -8.67
C GLY A 216 3.19 -4.89 -7.19
N SER A 217 2.11 -5.42 -6.62
CA SER A 217 2.13 -5.90 -5.23
C SER A 217 2.99 -7.16 -5.05
N ASP A 218 3.00 -8.08 -6.02
CA ASP A 218 3.90 -9.25 -6.00
C ASP A 218 5.36 -8.79 -6.22
N THR A 219 5.57 -7.81 -7.10
CA THR A 219 6.87 -7.17 -7.31
C THR A 219 7.38 -6.48 -6.04
N SER A 220 6.54 -5.75 -5.31
CA SER A 220 6.89 -5.16 -4.01
C SER A 220 7.33 -6.23 -3.01
N ALA A 221 6.59 -7.34 -2.92
CA ALA A 221 6.96 -8.43 -2.02
C ALA A 221 8.32 -9.06 -2.37
N ALA A 222 8.61 -9.24 -3.66
CA ALA A 222 9.93 -9.71 -4.11
C ALA A 222 11.04 -8.70 -3.80
N HIS A 223 10.78 -7.39 -3.96
CA HIS A 223 11.75 -6.35 -3.61
C HIS A 223 12.03 -6.32 -2.10
N PHE A 224 11.00 -6.37 -1.25
CA PHE A 224 11.19 -6.45 0.20
C PHE A 224 11.91 -7.72 0.61
N ALA A 225 11.58 -8.88 0.03
CA ALA A 225 12.29 -10.12 0.32
C ALA A 225 13.79 -10.07 -0.06
N ALA A 226 14.16 -9.30 -1.07
CA ALA A 226 15.56 -9.08 -1.46
C ALA A 226 16.27 -8.01 -0.61
N LYS A 227 15.52 -7.16 0.10
CA LYS A 227 16.04 -6.08 0.95
C LYS A 227 16.28 -6.50 2.40
N LEU A 228 15.60 -7.55 2.85
CA LEU A 228 15.62 -8.12 4.20
C LEU A 228 16.63 -9.27 4.34
#